data_AF-A0AAV4D760-F1
#
_entry.id   AF-A0AAV4D760-F1
#
_cell.length_a   1.000
_cell.length_b   1.000
_cell.length_c   1.000
_cell.angle_alpha   90.00
_cell.angle_beta   90.00
_cell.angle_gamma   90.00
#
_symmetry.space_group_name_H-M   'P 1'
#
loop_
_entity.id
_entity.type
_entity.pdbx_description
1 polymer ?
#
loop_
_entity_poly.entity_id
_entity_poly.type
_entity_poly.pdbx_seq_one_letter_code
_entity_poly.pdbx_strand_id
1 'polypeptide(L)'
;MVELKSNNQAKKLGAIATFLDIPVTVSPQKSLNSSKGVIRSRDLRCCSEEEMVEELSGVTHARRIKVRRGEDIIQTDTVVLTFDSPKPPSRIRAGYLTLDVRPYIPLPMRCYKCQRYGHGKDRAFVLPSRPSERHLLKACTPRLGSLLSSIGVSS
;
A
#
# COMPACT_ATOMS: atom_id res chain seq x y z
N MET A 1 14.40 -15.12 -1.14
CA MET A 1 12.93 -15.13 -1.06
C MET A 1 12.45 -16.34 -1.83
N VAL A 2 11.65 -17.19 -1.20
CA VAL A 2 11.22 -18.47 -1.78
C VAL A 2 9.70 -18.52 -1.75
N GLU A 3 9.07 -18.67 -2.91
CA GLU A 3 7.63 -18.87 -3.01
C GLU A 3 7.29 -20.35 -2.86
N LEU A 4 6.26 -20.64 -2.07
CA LEU A 4 5.83 -21.99 -1.77
C LEU A 4 4.43 -22.22 -2.33
N LYS A 5 4.21 -23.38 -2.94
CA LYS A 5 2.91 -23.73 -3.56
C LYS A 5 1.91 -24.30 -2.54
N SER A 6 2.41 -24.84 -1.44
CA SER A 6 1.59 -25.51 -0.42
C SER A 6 2.07 -25.19 0.99
N ASN A 7 1.13 -25.11 1.93
CA ASN A 7 1.40 -24.92 3.35
C ASN A 7 2.28 -26.06 3.91
N ASN A 8 2.15 -27.28 3.39
CA ASN A 8 3.00 -28.40 3.79
C ASN A 8 4.48 -28.17 3.49
N GLN A 9 4.80 -27.46 2.39
CA GLN A 9 6.17 -27.07 2.07
C GLN A 9 6.67 -26.00 3.06
N ALA A 10 5.80 -25.06 3.45
CA ALA A 10 6.15 -24.02 4.42
C ALA A 10 6.49 -24.60 5.79
N LYS A 11 5.72 -25.59 6.26
CA LYS A 11 6.00 -26.29 7.51
C LYS A 11 7.33 -27.04 7.47
N LYS A 12 7.59 -27.76 6.37
CA LYS A 12 8.86 -28.47 6.17
C LYS A 12 10.04 -27.51 6.13
N LEU A 13 9.92 -26.41 5.40
CA LEU A 13 10.97 -25.40 5.29
C LEU A 13 11.23 -24.70 6.63
N GLY A 14 10.18 -24.41 7.40
CA GLY A 14 10.29 -23.81 8.73
C GLY A 14 10.97 -24.72 9.77
N ALA A 15 10.95 -26.04 9.56
CA ALA A 15 11.63 -27.00 10.43
C ALA A 15 13.13 -27.16 10.10
N ILE A 16 13.61 -26.59 8.99
CA ILE A 16 15.03 -26.66 8.60
C ILE A 16 15.81 -25.63 9.43
N ALA A 17 16.68 -26.12 10.30
CA ALA A 17 17.58 -25.29 11.12
C ALA A 17 19.02 -25.25 10.57
N THR A 18 19.40 -26.22 9.73
CA THR A 18 20.74 -26.31 9.14
C THR A 18 20.66 -26.63 7.66
N PHE A 19 21.52 -26.00 6.87
CA PHE A 19 21.72 -26.31 5.45
C PHE A 19 23.21 -26.47 5.21
N LEU A 20 23.65 -27.69 4.86
CA LEU A 20 25.07 -28.03 4.67
C LEU A 20 25.92 -27.61 5.88
N ASP A 21 25.48 -27.99 7.08
CA ASP A 21 26.11 -27.67 8.39
C ASP A 21 26.19 -26.18 8.74
N ILE A 22 25.56 -25.29 7.95
CA ILE A 22 25.42 -23.87 8.25
C ILE A 22 24.06 -23.65 8.91
N PRO A 23 23.98 -23.01 10.09
CA PRO A 23 22.70 -22.69 10.71
C PRO A 23 21.93 -21.66 9.88
N VAL A 24 20.67 -21.95 9.58
CA VAL A 24 19.78 -21.09 8.80
C VAL A 24 18.50 -20.81 9.55
N THR A 25 18.04 -19.56 9.51
CA THR A 25 16.78 -19.14 10.14
C THR A 25 15.73 -18.91 9.07
N VAL A 26 14.68 -19.74 9.08
CA VAL A 26 13.54 -19.59 8.18
C VAL A 26 12.40 -18.91 8.93
N SER A 27 11.98 -17.73 8.47
CA SER A 27 10.83 -17.01 9.01
C SER A 27 9.84 -16.61 7.91
N PRO A 28 8.53 -16.64 8.18
CA PRO A 28 7.54 -16.19 7.22
C PRO A 28 7.68 -14.68 6.97
N GLN A 29 7.61 -14.28 5.71
CA GLN A 29 7.80 -12.90 5.33
C GLN A 29 6.51 -12.09 5.50
N LYS A 30 6.48 -11.21 6.52
CA LYS A 30 5.32 -10.38 6.87
C LYS A 30 4.85 -9.46 5.72
N SER A 31 5.78 -8.92 4.93
CA SER A 31 5.45 -7.92 3.90
C SER A 31 4.87 -8.51 2.61
N LEU A 32 5.18 -9.77 2.29
CA LEU A 32 4.69 -10.42 1.06
C LEU A 32 3.55 -11.38 1.30
N ASN A 33 3.41 -11.87 2.52
CA ASN A 33 2.24 -12.63 2.93
C ASN A 33 1.06 -11.73 3.28
N SER A 34 1.22 -10.40 3.22
CA SER A 34 0.11 -9.46 3.36
C SER A 34 -0.32 -8.90 2.02
N SER A 35 -1.62 -8.69 1.87
CA SER A 35 -2.21 -8.07 0.69
C SER A 35 -3.16 -6.95 1.10
N LYS A 36 -3.46 -6.06 0.15
CA LYS A 36 -4.35 -4.93 0.39
C LYS A 36 -5.52 -4.98 -0.58
N GLY A 37 -6.72 -4.76 -0.05
CA GLY A 37 -7.94 -4.63 -0.82
C GLY A 37 -8.64 -3.31 -0.55
N VAL A 38 -9.46 -2.88 -1.49
CA VAL A 38 -10.29 -1.69 -1.42
C VAL A 38 -11.74 -2.12 -1.53
N ILE A 39 -12.53 -1.69 -0.56
CA ILE A 39 -13.98 -1.85 -0.55
C ILE A 39 -14.64 -0.48 -0.59
N ARG A 40 -15.80 -0.41 -1.24
CA ARG A 40 -16.63 0.78 -1.29
C ARG A 40 -18.03 0.39 -0.85
N SER A 41 -18.47 0.89 0.29
CA SER A 41 -19.82 0.65 0.80
C SER A 41 -20.30 1.86 1.61
N ARG A 42 -21.56 2.25 1.39
CA ARG A 42 -22.20 3.32 2.15
C ARG A 42 -22.61 2.85 3.54
N ASP A 43 -22.92 1.56 3.69
CA ASP A 43 -23.35 0.97 4.97
C ASP A 43 -22.21 0.96 5.99
N LEU A 44 -20.98 0.77 5.50
CA LEU A 44 -19.76 0.87 6.30
C LEU A 44 -19.34 2.32 6.58
N ARG A 45 -20.16 3.33 6.30
CA ARG A 45 -19.80 4.73 6.58
C ARG A 45 -19.76 5.03 8.09
N CYS A 46 -20.64 4.39 8.86
CA CYS A 46 -20.78 4.62 10.29
C CYS A 46 -19.85 3.76 11.15
N CYS A 47 -19.29 2.68 10.60
CA CYS A 47 -18.41 1.78 11.34
C CYS A 47 -17.04 2.42 11.60
N SER A 48 -16.47 2.17 12.78
CA SER A 48 -15.11 2.55 13.11
C SER A 48 -14.08 1.65 12.41
N GLU A 49 -12.80 2.05 12.38
CA GLU A 49 -11.76 1.21 11.77
C GLU A 49 -11.50 -0.05 12.60
N GLU A 50 -11.74 0.01 13.90
CA GLU A 50 -11.59 -1.06 14.87
C GLU A 50 -12.70 -2.11 14.71
N GLU A 51 -13.97 -1.69 14.64
CA GLU A 51 -15.12 -2.56 14.40
C GLU A 51 -14.96 -3.34 13.09
N MET A 52 -14.40 -2.69 12.06
CA MET A 52 -14.15 -3.34 10.78
C MET A 52 -13.09 -4.45 10.87
N VAL A 53 -12.11 -4.33 11.77
CA VAL A 53 -11.09 -5.36 11.97
C VAL A 53 -11.65 -6.53 12.77
N GLU A 54 -12.55 -6.27 13.72
CA GLU A 54 -13.18 -7.29 14.55
C GLU A 54 -14.26 -8.09 13.79
N GLU A 55 -15.10 -7.41 13.00
CA GLU A 55 -16.22 -8.04 12.28
C GLU A 55 -15.77 -8.78 11.01
N LEU A 56 -14.64 -8.39 10.40
CA LEU A 56 -14.16 -8.98 9.16
C LEU A 56 -13.08 -10.03 9.42
N SER A 57 -13.38 -11.28 9.09
CA SER A 57 -12.41 -12.38 9.18
C SER A 57 -11.22 -12.17 8.22
N GLY A 58 -10.00 -12.26 8.75
CA GLY A 58 -8.76 -12.19 7.96
C GLY A 58 -8.29 -10.77 7.63
N VAL A 59 -8.88 -9.74 8.26
CA VAL A 59 -8.39 -8.37 8.19
C VAL A 59 -7.49 -8.10 9.39
N THR A 60 -6.31 -7.53 9.14
CA THR A 60 -5.36 -7.11 10.19
C THR A 60 -5.39 -5.61 10.44
N HIS A 61 -5.79 -4.83 9.43
CA HIS A 61 -5.84 -3.39 9.53
C HIS A 61 -6.86 -2.82 8.53
N ALA A 62 -7.75 -1.95 8.99
CA ALA A 62 -8.64 -1.17 8.15
C ALA A 62 -8.21 0.30 8.14
N ARG A 63 -8.36 0.98 7.01
CA ARG A 63 -8.04 2.41 6.87
C ARG A 63 -9.05 3.11 5.98
N ARG A 64 -9.78 4.08 6.50
CA ARG A 64 -10.72 4.89 5.72
C ARG A 64 -10.00 5.96 4.91
N ILE A 65 -10.34 6.07 3.63
CA ILE A 65 -9.79 7.12 2.77
C ILE A 65 -10.48 8.44 3.11
N LYS A 66 -9.67 9.43 3.52
CA LYS A 66 -10.10 10.81 3.75
C LYS A 66 -9.62 11.65 2.57
N VAL A 67 -10.53 12.41 1.97
CA VAL A 67 -10.22 13.32 0.86
C VAL A 67 -10.28 14.74 1.38
N ARG A 68 -9.21 15.50 1.17
CA ARG A 68 -9.16 16.92 1.51
C ARG A 68 -9.72 17.73 0.33
N ARG A 69 -10.85 18.42 0.53
CA ARG A 69 -11.42 19.37 -0.44
C ARG A 69 -11.36 20.77 0.18
N GLY A 70 -10.38 21.57 -0.22
CA GLY A 70 -10.13 22.86 0.40
C GLY A 70 -9.69 22.71 1.86
N GLU A 71 -10.39 23.40 2.78
CA GLU A 71 -10.15 23.30 4.22
C GLU A 71 -10.80 22.06 4.86
N ASP A 72 -11.79 21.46 4.20
CA ASP A 72 -12.56 20.36 4.77
C ASP A 72 -11.93 18.98 4.50
N ILE A 73 -11.96 18.12 5.53
CA ILE A 73 -11.58 16.71 5.45
C ILE A 73 -12.85 15.89 5.33
N ILE A 74 -13.13 15.41 4.13
CA ILE A 74 -14.32 14.60 3.83
C ILE A 74 -13.94 13.12 3.96
N GLN A 75 -14.61 12.41 4.86
CA GLN A 75 -14.52 10.97 4.93
C GLN A 75 -15.26 10.34 3.74
N THR A 76 -14.61 9.44 3.02
CA THR A 76 -15.24 8.74 1.89
C THR A 76 -15.80 7.38 2.31
N ASP A 77 -16.72 6.86 1.50
CA ASP A 77 -17.27 5.50 1.63
C ASP A 77 -16.26 4.40 1.26
N THR A 78 -14.98 4.74 1.10
CA THR A 78 -13.94 3.83 0.60
C THR A 78 -12.97 3.50 1.71
N VAL A 79 -12.79 2.20 1.95
CA VAL A 79 -11.92 1.67 2.99
C VAL A 79 -10.88 0.75 2.35
N VAL A 80 -9.63 0.93 2.77
CA VAL A 80 -8.52 0.03 2.43
C VAL A 80 -8.37 -0.97 3.56
N LEU A 81 -8.52 -2.25 3.23
CA LEU A 81 -8.31 -3.38 4.13
C LEU A 81 -6.94 -3.99 3.86
N THR A 82 -6.26 -4.37 4.93
CA THR A 82 -5.01 -5.15 4.88
C THR A 82 -5.31 -6.55 5.37
N PHE A 83 -5.05 -7.53 4.52
CA PHE A 83 -5.23 -8.95 4.80
C PHE A 83 -3.88 -9.58 5.14
N ASP A 84 -3.90 -10.59 6.00
CA ASP A 84 -2.76 -11.47 6.31
C ASP A 84 -2.57 -12.60 5.29
N SER A 85 -3.33 -12.55 4.20
CA SER A 85 -3.25 -13.46 3.07
C SER A 85 -2.46 -12.85 1.91
N PRO A 86 -1.74 -13.68 1.12
CA PRO A 86 -0.93 -13.21 0.00
C PRO A 86 -1.77 -12.64 -1.16
N LYS A 87 -3.06 -12.99 -1.23
CA LYS A 87 -3.99 -12.47 -2.24
C LYS A 87 -5.29 -12.06 -1.55
N PRO A 88 -5.80 -10.85 -1.84
CA PRO A 88 -7.05 -10.42 -1.26
C PRO A 88 -8.19 -11.29 -1.82
N PRO A 89 -9.16 -11.69 -0.99
CA PRO A 89 -10.36 -12.38 -1.48
C PRO A 89 -11.14 -11.48 -2.44
N SER A 90 -11.89 -12.04 -3.38
CA SER A 90 -12.72 -11.22 -4.30
C SER A 90 -13.97 -10.66 -3.63
N ARG A 91 -14.49 -11.37 -2.61
CA ARG A 91 -15.66 -10.99 -1.83
C ARG A 91 -15.43 -11.25 -0.35
N ILE A 92 -15.95 -10.37 0.48
CA ILE A 92 -15.98 -10.53 1.93
C ILE A 92 -17.41 -10.36 2.44
N ARG A 93 -17.72 -11.01 3.56
CA ARG A 93 -19.00 -10.83 4.24
C ARG A 93 -18.79 -9.94 5.46
N ALA A 94 -19.63 -8.93 5.60
CA ALA A 94 -19.70 -8.02 6.74
C ALA A 94 -21.13 -8.12 7.30
N GLY A 95 -21.33 -8.91 8.34
CA GLY A 95 -22.68 -9.28 8.79
C GLY A 95 -23.50 -9.92 7.65
N TYR A 96 -24.61 -9.28 7.27
CA TYR A 96 -25.49 -9.70 6.17
C TYR A 96 -25.08 -9.17 4.79
N LEU A 97 -24.09 -8.26 4.73
CA LEU A 97 -23.64 -7.64 3.48
C LEU A 97 -22.55 -8.50 2.83
N THR A 98 -22.63 -8.64 1.51
CA THR A 98 -21.53 -9.19 0.70
C THR A 98 -20.89 -8.04 -0.06
N LEU A 99 -19.61 -7.81 0.18
CA LEU A 99 -18.85 -6.70 -0.39
C LEU A 99 -17.82 -7.21 -1.38
N ASP A 100 -17.77 -6.60 -2.56
CA ASP A 100 -16.71 -6.87 -3.54
C ASP A 100 -15.43 -6.15 -3.13
N VAL A 101 -14.33 -6.90 -3.06
CA VAL A 101 -12.99 -6.38 -2.74
C VAL A 101 -12.20 -6.24 -4.04
N ARG A 102 -11.72 -5.04 -4.29
CA ARG A 102 -10.80 -4.76 -5.40
C ARG A 102 -9.36 -4.77 -4.90
N PRO A 103 -8.39 -5.33 -5.64
CA PRO A 103 -6.98 -5.25 -5.23
C PRO A 103 -6.54 -3.78 -5.14
N TYR A 104 -5.86 -3.44 -4.04
CA TYR A 104 -5.34 -2.09 -3.85
C TYR A 104 -4.14 -1.86 -4.76
N ILE A 105 -4.24 -0.85 -5.62
CA ILE A 105 -3.14 -0.38 -6.46
C ILE A 105 -2.52 0.82 -5.75
N PRO A 106 -1.27 0.72 -5.25
CA PRO A 106 -0.62 1.85 -4.59
C PRO A 106 -0.46 3.01 -5.57
N LEU A 107 -0.55 4.24 -5.06
CA LEU A 107 -0.24 5.41 -5.86
C LEU A 107 1.20 5.28 -6.38
N PRO A 108 1.42 5.45 -7.70
CA PRO A 108 2.76 5.36 -8.26
C PRO A 108 3.67 6.40 -7.61
N MET A 109 4.89 5.98 -7.29
CA MET A 109 5.87 6.85 -6.64
C MET A 109 6.16 8.06 -7.53
N ARG A 110 5.77 9.24 -7.04
CA ARG A 110 5.97 10.52 -7.70
C ARG A 110 6.98 11.32 -6.89
N CYS A 111 7.93 11.95 -7.56
CA CYS A 111 8.86 12.86 -6.90
C CYS A 111 8.09 14.08 -6.36
N TYR A 112 8.22 14.39 -5.07
CA TYR A 112 7.55 15.54 -4.46
C TYR A 112 8.07 16.89 -4.98
N LYS A 113 9.32 16.95 -5.48
CA LYS A 113 9.92 18.18 -6.03
C LYS A 113 9.46 18.48 -7.46
N CYS A 114 9.74 17.57 -8.40
CA CYS A 114 9.44 17.81 -9.81
C CYS A 114 8.08 17.23 -10.24
N GLN A 115 7.41 16.48 -9.37
CA GLN A 115 6.11 15.90 -9.66
C GLN A 115 6.12 14.90 -10.85
N ARG A 116 7.30 14.35 -11.23
CA ARG A 116 7.47 13.31 -12.26
C ARG A 116 7.65 11.91 -11.65
N TYR A 117 7.44 10.88 -12.47
CA TYR A 117 7.66 9.47 -12.11
C TYR A 117 9.13 9.05 -12.36
N GLY A 118 9.57 7.93 -11.79
CA GLY A 118 10.88 7.33 -12.07
C GLY A 118 12.03 7.69 -11.12
N HIS A 119 11.82 8.58 -10.15
CA HIS A 119 12.74 8.77 -9.02
C HIS A 119 11.98 9.15 -7.74
N GLY A 120 12.43 8.60 -6.62
CA GLY A 120 12.00 9.01 -5.28
C GLY A 120 12.89 10.12 -4.71
N LYS A 121 12.67 10.48 -3.44
CA LYS A 121 13.46 11.48 -2.72
C LYS A 121 14.94 11.10 -2.59
N ASP A 122 15.21 9.79 -2.44
CA ASP A 122 16.57 9.25 -2.15
C ASP A 122 16.94 7.98 -2.95
N ARG A 123 16.08 7.51 -3.88
CA ARG A 123 16.34 6.27 -4.65
C ARG A 123 15.86 6.38 -6.10
N ALA A 124 16.72 5.95 -7.03
CA ALA A 124 16.37 5.71 -8.42
C ALA A 124 15.83 4.28 -8.56
N PHE A 125 14.52 4.08 -8.36
CA PHE A 125 13.89 2.81 -8.70
C PHE A 125 13.38 2.88 -10.14
N VAL A 126 14.10 2.21 -11.02
CA VAL A 126 13.84 2.15 -12.46
C VAL A 126 12.80 1.06 -12.72
N LEU A 127 11.59 1.45 -13.10
CA LEU A 127 10.76 0.65 -14.01
C LEU A 127 10.79 1.34 -15.39
N PRO A 128 10.82 0.59 -16.50
CA PRO A 128 11.08 1.14 -17.81
C PRO A 128 9.80 1.77 -18.37
N SER A 129 9.56 3.04 -18.05
CA SER A 129 8.54 3.83 -18.74
C SER A 129 9.14 5.14 -19.23
N ARG A 130 9.46 5.14 -20.53
CA ARG A 130 9.82 6.25 -21.43
C ARG A 130 11.24 6.85 -21.28
N PRO A 131 12.07 6.79 -22.36
CA PRO A 131 13.42 7.34 -22.39
C PRO A 131 13.54 8.86 -22.19
N SER A 132 12.52 9.63 -22.58
CA SER A 132 12.62 11.08 -22.79
C SER A 132 12.52 11.95 -21.53
N GLU A 133 12.21 11.39 -20.36
CA GLU A 133 12.06 12.15 -19.10
C GLU A 133 12.99 11.69 -17.97
N ARG A 134 14.05 10.95 -18.31
CA ARG A 134 15.05 10.50 -17.34
C ARG A 134 15.97 11.66 -16.97
N HIS A 135 15.88 12.15 -15.73
CA HIS A 135 16.87 13.04 -15.15
C HIS A 135 17.31 12.48 -13.80
N LEU A 136 18.60 12.64 -13.48
CA LEU A 136 19.18 12.20 -12.21
C LEU A 136 18.56 12.99 -11.04
N LEU A 137 18.59 12.44 -9.82
CA LEU A 137 18.15 13.14 -8.60
C LEU A 137 18.76 14.54 -8.47
N LYS A 138 20.01 14.70 -8.95
CA LYS A 138 20.75 15.96 -8.98
C LYS A 138 20.20 17.00 -9.97
N ALA A 139 19.50 16.58 -11.01
CA ALA A 139 18.93 17.43 -12.06
C ALA A 139 17.40 17.66 -11.87
N CYS A 140 16.88 17.36 -10.68
CA CYS A 140 15.45 17.47 -10.36
C CYS A 140 15.05 18.93 -10.13
N THR A 141 14.48 19.58 -11.13
CA THR A 141 13.98 20.96 -11.03
C THR A 141 12.53 20.99 -10.54
N PRO A 142 12.17 21.91 -9.62
CA PRO A 142 10.79 22.09 -9.18
C PRO A 142 9.88 22.55 -10.33
N ARG A 143 8.60 22.17 -10.27
CA ARG A 143 7.60 22.62 -11.25
C ARG A 143 7.37 24.13 -11.07
N LEU A 144 7.36 24.90 -12.16
CA LEU A 144 7.30 26.38 -12.17
C LEU A 144 6.19 27.00 -11.29
N GLY A 145 5.15 26.25 -10.91
CA GLY A 145 4.06 26.70 -10.03
C GLY A 145 4.38 26.71 -8.53
N SER A 146 5.55 26.25 -8.07
CA SER A 146 5.92 26.28 -6.65
C SER A 146 6.74 27.51 -6.23
N LEU A 147 7.01 28.44 -7.15
CA LEU A 147 7.77 29.67 -6.88
C LEU A 147 6.88 30.85 -6.43
N LEU A 148 5.55 30.74 -6.55
CA LEU A 148 4.63 31.82 -6.20
C LEU A 148 4.20 31.83 -4.72
N SER A 149 4.64 30.87 -3.91
CA SER A 149 4.36 30.83 -2.46
C SER A 149 5.45 31.45 -1.59
N SER A 150 6.47 32.10 -2.17
CA SER A 150 7.59 32.68 -1.43
C SER A 150 7.90 34.14 -1.76
N ILE A 151 7.00 34.86 -2.44
CA ILE A 151 7.07 36.33 -2.53
C ILE A 151 5.82 36.88 -1.85
N GLY A 152 5.94 37.11 -0.54
CA GLY A 152 4.84 37.59 0.29
C GLY A 152 5.30 37.97 1.68
N VAL A 153 6.35 38.79 1.79
CA VAL A 153 6.61 39.62 2.98
C VAL A 153 7.30 40.90 2.53
N SER A 154 6.62 42.05 2.68
CA SER A 154 7.16 43.36 3.09
C SER A 154 6.02 44.39 3.06
N SER A 155 5.43 44.64 4.23
CA SER A 155 4.82 45.93 4.61
C SER A 155 5.19 46.17 6.06
#